data_AF-A0A9D1Q7F2-F1
#
_entry.id   AF-A0A9D1Q7F2-F1
#
_cell.length_a   1.000
_cell.length_b   1.000
_cell.length_c   1.000
_cell.angle_alpha   90.00
_cell.angle_beta   90.00
_cell.angle_gamma   90.00
#
_symmetry.space_group_name_H-M   'P 1'
#
loop_
_entity.id
_entity.type
_entity.pdbx_description
1 polymer ?
#
loop_
_entity_poly.entity_id
_entity_poly.type
_entity_poly.pdbx_seq_one_letter_code
_entity_poly.pdbx_strand_id
1 'polypeptide(L)' 'MFTNFRNINYKNELLAGLTVAMTMIPESLSFAILAGLTPLTGLYAAFLMGLITAIFGGRPAMVSGGA' A
#
# COMPACT_ATOMS: atom_id res chain seq x y z
N MET A 1 8.38 -21.16 9.93
CA MET A 1 8.18 -20.46 8.65
C MET A 1 9.28 -19.40 8.55
N PHE A 2 10.39 -19.76 7.91
CA PHE A 2 11.68 -19.08 8.01
C PHE A 2 11.68 -17.71 7.32
N THR A 3 11.90 -16.63 8.07
CA THR A 3 12.23 -15.31 7.52
C THR A 3 13.68 -15.34 7.03
N ASN A 4 13.84 -15.53 5.72
CA ASN A 4 15.13 -15.44 5.05
C ASN A 4 15.64 -13.99 5.14
N PHE A 5 16.71 -13.74 5.90
CA PHE A 5 17.47 -12.50 5.84
C PHE A 5 18.24 -12.44 4.52
N ARG A 6 17.52 -12.15 3.44
CA ARG A 6 18.10 -11.94 2.11
C ARG A 6 18.75 -10.56 2.11
N ASN A 7 19.92 -10.45 1.49
CA ASN A 7 20.66 -9.20 1.30
C ASN A 7 19.70 -8.10 0.79
N ILE A 8 19.36 -7.13 1.64
CA ILE A 8 18.28 -6.17 1.40
C ILE A 8 18.76 -5.23 0.31
N ASN A 9 18.26 -5.44 -0.91
CA ASN A 9 18.65 -4.64 -2.05
C ASN A 9 17.77 -3.39 -2.07
N TYR A 10 18.22 -2.32 -1.43
CA TYR A 10 17.47 -1.06 -1.27
C TYR A 10 16.92 -0.51 -2.60
N LYS A 11 17.64 -0.73 -3.71
CA LYS A 11 17.15 -0.38 -5.05
C LYS A 11 15.86 -1.11 -5.40
N ASN A 12 15.82 -2.42 -5.13
CA ASN A 12 14.71 -3.29 -5.47
C ASN A 12 13.49 -3.04 -4.57
N GLU A 13 13.71 -2.74 -3.29
CA GLU A 13 12.65 -2.36 -2.34
C GLU A 13 12.01 -1.02 -2.72
N LEU A 14 12.81 -0.04 -3.14
CA LEU A 14 12.30 1.26 -3.61
C LEU A 14 11.51 1.12 -4.92
N LEU A 15 12.02 0.32 -5.87
CA LEU A 15 11.34 0.00 -7.12
C LEU A 15 10.01 -0.74 -6.85
N ALA A 16 10.01 -1.72 -5.95
CA ALA A 16 8.82 -2.47 -5.58
C ALA A 16 7.77 -1.58 -4.88
N GLY A 17 8.19 -0.72 -3.94
CA GLY A 17 7.29 0.24 -3.28
C GLY A 17 6.69 1.25 -4.27
N LEU A 18 7.48 1.74 -5.22
CA LEU A 18 7.00 2.65 -6.27
C LEU A 18 5.98 1.96 -7.19
N THR A 19 6.26 0.73 -7.63
CA THR A 19 5.34 -0.04 -8.47
C THR A 19 4.01 -0.29 -7.74
N VAL A 20 4.06 -0.68 -6.47
CA VAL A 20 2.85 -0.87 -5.66
C VAL A 20 2.06 0.42 -5.53
N ALA A 21 2.71 1.54 -5.19
CA ALA A 21 2.03 2.83 -5.04
C ALA A 21 1.33 3.26 -6.33
N MET A 22 1.97 3.05 -7.49
CA MET A 22 1.37 3.35 -8.79
C MET A 22 0.14 2.50 -9.11
N THR A 23 0.13 1.23 -8.72
CA THR A 23 -1.04 0.34 -8.91
C THR A 23 -2.17 0.64 -7.92
N MET A 24 -1.87 1.12 -6.71
CA MET A 24 -2.85 1.37 -5.65
C MET A 24 -3.73 2.62 -5.90
N ILE A 25 -3.18 3.65 -6.56
CA ILE A 25 -3.92 4.88 -6.90
C ILE A 25 -5.18 4.57 -7.76
N PRO A 26 -5.09 3.86 -8.90
CA PRO A 26 -6.26 3.54 -9.71
C PRO A 26 -7.21 2.53 -9.03
N GLU A 27 -6.71 1.64 -8.16
CA GLU A 27 -7.57 0.72 -7.39
C GLU A 27 -8.46 1.48 -6.41
N SER A 28 -7.88 2.35 -5.57
CA SER A 28 -8.61 3.15 -4.59
C SER A 28 -9.60 4.12 -5.24
N LEU A 29 -9.23 4.70 -6.39
CA LEU A 29 -10.13 5.54 -7.19
C LEU A 29 -11.31 4.75 -7.73
N SER A 30 -11.09 3.54 -8.25
CA SER A 30 -12.16 2.68 -8.77
C SER A 30 -13.12 2.25 -7.68
N PHE A 31 -12.61 1.86 -6.50
CA PHE A 31 -13.44 1.51 -5.35
C PHE A 31 -14.27 2.69 -4.82
N ALA A 32 -13.70 3.89 -4.76
CA ALA A 32 -14.44 5.09 -4.35
C ALA A 32 -15.60 5.41 -5.30
N ILE A 33 -15.37 5.25 -6.62
CA ILE A 33 -16.40 5.44 -7.65
C ILE A 33 -17.49 4.37 -7.54
N LEU A 34 -17.13 3.11 -7.32
CA LEU A 34 -18.08 2.01 -7.11
C LEU A 34 -18.96 2.21 -5.87
N ALA A 35 -18.39 2.77 -4.80
CA ALA A 35 -19.10 3.04 -3.55
C ALA A 35 -19.97 4.32 -3.57
N GLY A 36 -19.98 5.07 -4.68
CA GLY A 36 -20.74 6.31 -4.80
C GLY A 36 -20.19 7.47 -3.96
N LEU A 37 -18.93 7.34 -3.53
CA LEU A 37 -18.22 8.31 -2.69
C LEU A 37 -17.45 9.29 -3.57
N THR A 38 -17.02 10.42 -3.01
CA THR A 38 -16.09 11.30 -3.72
C THR A 38 -14.71 10.62 -3.82
N PRO A 39 -14.05 10.58 -4.98
CA PRO A 39 -12.76 9.90 -5.15
C PRO A 39 -11.66 10.43 -4.20
N LEU A 40 -11.77 11.67 -3.74
CA LEU A 40 -10.89 12.22 -2.70
C LEU A 40 -10.95 11.41 -1.39
N THR A 41 -12.13 10.95 -0.95
CA THR A 41 -12.24 10.21 0.30
C THR A 41 -11.60 8.83 0.20
N GLY A 42 -11.63 8.19 -0.97
CA GLY A 42 -10.93 6.94 -1.23
C GLY A 42 -9.42 7.11 -1.11
N LEU A 43 -8.87 8.15 -1.73
CA LEU A 43 -7.43 8.44 -1.65
C LEU A 43 -6.99 8.77 -0.22
N TYR A 44 -7.78 9.52 0.54
CA TYR A 44 -7.50 9.80 1.95
C TYR A 44 -7.55 8.54 2.81
N ALA A 45 -8.52 7.65 2.58
CA ALA A 45 -8.62 6.39 3.30
C ALA A 45 -7.42 5.47 3.03
N ALA A 46 -7.03 5.33 1.75
CA ALA A 46 -5.87 4.53 1.34
C ALA A 46 -4.55 5.09 1.92
N PHE A 47 -4.39 6.42 1.94
CA PHE A 47 -3.20 7.06 2.51
C PHE A 47 -3.13 6.88 4.04
N LEU A 48 -4.24 7.08 4.76
CA LEU A 48 -4.27 6.86 6.21
C LEU A 48 -4.00 5.40 6.54
N MET A 49 -4.65 4.44 5.85
CA MET A 49 -4.44 3.02 6.10
C MET A 49 -3.02 2.56 5.75
N GLY A 50 -2.43 3.09 4.68
CA GLY A 50 -1.03 2.85 4.32
C GLY A 50 -0.07 3.34 5.39
N LEU A 51 -0.30 4.53 5.95
CA LEU A 51 0.53 5.12 7.01
C LEU A 51 0.38 4.38 8.34
N ILE A 52 -0.86 4.04 8.73
CA ILE A 52 -1.14 3.29 9.96
C ILE A 52 -0.56 1.88 9.86
N THR A 53 -0.70 1.21 8.73
CA THR A 53 -0.11 -0.12 8.47
C THR A 53 1.41 -0.06 8.44
N ALA A 54 2.02 0.98 7.88
CA ALA A 54 3.47 1.13 7.87
C ALA A 54 4.05 1.29 9.29
N ILE A 55 3.33 1.96 10.19
CA ILE A 55 3.77 2.22 11.56
C ILE A 55 3.44 1.06 12.51
N PHE A 56 2.26 0.45 12.38
CA PHE A 56 1.76 -0.59 13.28
C PHE A 56 1.78 -2.01 12.69
N GLY A 57 2.17 -2.19 11.42
CA GLY A 57 2.18 -3.47 10.72
C GLY A 57 3.35 -4.37 11.12
N GLY A 58 3.03 -5.53 11.70
CA GLY A 58 4.00 -6.44 12.33
C GLY A 58 4.90 -7.27 11.39
N ARG A 59 4.97 -6.99 10.07
CA ARG A 59 5.93 -7.66 9.17
C ARG A 59 6.55 -6.67 8.17
N PRO A 60 7.89 -6.58 8.10
CA PRO A 60 8.56 -5.76 7.09
C PRO A 60 8.18 -6.27 5.68
N ALA A 61 7.83 -5.33 4.79
CA ALA A 61 7.30 -5.54 3.43
C ALA A 61 5.81 -5.93 3.29
N MET A 62 4.97 -5.75 4.32
CA MET A 62 3.52 -5.94 4.17
C MET A 62 2.83 -4.68 3.60
N VAL A 63 2.38 -4.74 2.35
CA VAL A 63 1.45 -3.75 1.77
C VAL A 63 0.03 -4.20 2.11
N SER A 64 -0.53 -3.73 3.22
CA SER A 64 -1.95 -3.95 3.51
C SER A 64 -2.77 -2.87 2.80
N GLY A 65 -2.94 -3.04 1.49
CA GLY A 65 -3.97 -2.34 0.72
C GLY A 65 -5.31 -3.02 0.97
N GLY A 66 -6.04 -2.53 1.97
CA GLY A 66 -7.43 -2.90 2.18
C GLY A 66 -8.34 -1.88 1.49
N ALA A 67 -9.12 -2.40 0.53
CA ALA A 67 -10.35 -1.90 -0.10
C ALA A 67 -10.83 -0.48 0.24
#